data_AF-A0A927KHJ2-F1
#
_entry.id   AF-A0A927KHJ2-F1
#
_cell.length_a   1.000
_cell.length_b   1.000
_cell.length_c   1.000
_cell.angle_alpha   90.00
_cell.angle_beta   90.00
_cell.angle_gamma   90.00
#
_symmetry.space_group_name_H-M   'P 1'
#
loop_
_entity.id
_entity.type
_entity.pdbx_description
1 polymer ?
#
loop_
_entity_poly.entity_id
_entity_poly.type
_entity_poly.pdbx_seq_one_letter_code
_entity_poly.pdbx_strand_id
1 'polypeptide(L)' 'MSRVLTCIDPVPAEDGSCVQTAWLELPSWVDVLPTVEQANTVGPAIAGGLILLAAMRLLIPKNREDE' A
#
# COMPACT_ATOMS: atom_id res chain seq x y z
N MET A 1 -13.50 3.29 -14.76
CA MET A 1 -12.20 3.62 -14.18
C MET A 1 -12.31 4.98 -13.51
N SER A 2 -11.93 5.09 -12.24
CA SER A 2 -11.93 6.36 -11.50
C SER A 2 -10.65 7.13 -11.83
N ARG A 3 -10.75 8.46 -11.89
CA ARG A 3 -9.60 9.36 -12.04
C ARG A 3 -9.41 10.09 -10.73
N VAL A 4 -8.16 10.21 -10.29
CA VAL A 4 -7.81 10.95 -9.08
C VAL A 4 -6.94 12.14 -9.47
N LEU A 5 -7.22 13.30 -8.89
CA LEU A 5 -6.38 14.47 -9.05
C LEU A 5 -5.14 14.28 -8.19
N THR A 6 -3.97 14.20 -8.81
CA THR A 6 -2.71 13.92 -8.13
C THR A 6 -1.73 15.06 -8.35
N CYS A 7 -0.99 15.40 -7.30
CA CYS A 7 0.13 16.34 -7.37
C CYS A 7 1.31 15.66 -8.09
N ILE A 8 1.83 16.29 -9.14
CA ILE A 8 2.94 15.75 -9.96
C ILE A 8 4.19 16.62 -9.90
N ASP A 9 4.28 17.50 -8.90
CA ASP A 9 5.46 18.32 -8.68
C ASP A 9 6.68 17.44 -8.36
N PRO A 10 7.84 17.73 -8.97
CA PRO A 10 9.06 16.96 -8.71
C PRO A 10 9.56 17.12 -7.27
N VAL A 11 9.25 18.25 -6.64
CA VAL A 11 9.51 18.53 -5.22
C VAL A 11 8.24 19.18 -4.65
N PRO A 12 7.44 18.44 -3.85
CA PRO A 12 6.24 18.99 -3.23
C PRO A 12 6.59 20.11 -2.25
N ALA A 13 5.74 21.14 -2.18
CA ALA A 13 5.88 22.18 -1.17
C ALA A 13 5.55 21.63 0.23
N GLU A 14 6.26 22.09 1.26
CA GLU A 14 6.07 21.60 2.64
C GLU A 14 4.69 21.93 3.22
N ASP A 15 4.03 22.96 2.70
CA ASP A 15 2.68 23.39 3.08
C ASP A 15 1.58 22.53 2.41
N GLY A 16 1.96 21.56 1.59
CA GLY A 16 1.03 20.71 0.86
C GLY A 16 0.40 21.38 -0.36
N SER A 17 0.86 22.58 -0.73
CA SER A 17 0.47 23.20 -2.00
C SER A 17 1.11 22.48 -3.19
N CYS A 18 0.45 22.57 -4.34
CA CYS A 18 0.89 21.91 -5.57
C CYS A 18 0.76 22.86 -6.76
N VAL A 19 1.84 22.98 -7.54
CA VAL A 19 1.93 23.84 -8.72
C VAL A 19 1.35 23.13 -9.95
N GLN A 20 1.63 21.82 -10.10
CA GLN A 20 1.15 21.01 -11.21
C GLN A 20 0.31 19.84 -10.71
N THR A 21 -0.94 19.80 -11.17
CA THR A 21 -1.86 18.68 -10.91
C THR A 21 -2.26 18.00 -12.22
N ALA A 22 -2.44 16.69 -12.16
CA ALA A 22 -2.92 15.90 -13.29
C ALA A 22 -3.97 14.89 -12.82
N TRP A 23 -4.93 14.60 -13.70
CA TRP A 23 -5.87 13.51 -13.51
C TRP A 23 -5.22 12.20 -13.95
N LEU A 24 -4.83 11.37 -12.99
CA LEU A 24 -4.27 10.05 -13.24
C LEU A 24 -5.38 9.00 -13.20
N GLU A 25 -5.30 8.02 -14.09
CA GLU A 25 -6.19 6.87 -14.04
C GLU A 25 -5.78 5.97 -12.88
N LEU A 26 -6.71 5.75 -11.96
CA LEU A 26 -6.46 4.88 -10.82
C LEU A 26 -6.53 3.43 -11.33
N PRO A 27 -5.53 2.58 -11.02
CA PRO A 27 -5.57 1.19 -11.42
C PRO A 27 -6.81 0.51 -10.84
N SER A 28 -7.48 -0.33 -11.61
CA SER A 28 -8.74 -0.99 -11.21
C SER A 28 -8.62 -1.95 -10.03
N TRP A 29 -7.40 -2.24 -9.58
CA TRP A 29 -7.11 -3.09 -8.42
C TRP A 29 -6.82 -2.27 -7.15
N VAL A 30 -6.79 -0.94 -7.24
CA VAL A 30 -6.57 -0.03 -6.10
C VAL A 30 -7.91 0.59 -5.71
N ASP A 31 -8.57 0.01 -4.71
CA ASP A 31 -9.70 0.64 -4.03
C ASP A 31 -9.17 1.55 -2.91
N VAL A 32 -9.29 2.86 -3.09
CA VAL A 32 -8.92 3.85 -2.07
C VAL A 32 -9.88 3.75 -0.89
N LEU A 33 -9.34 3.63 0.31
CA LEU A 33 -10.11 3.68 1.55
C LEU A 33 -10.48 5.14 1.84
N PRO A 34 -11.77 5.54 1.77
CA PRO A 34 -12.16 6.94 1.87
C PRO A 34 -11.95 7.55 3.27
N THR A 35 -11.83 6.73 4.32
CA THR A 35 -11.64 7.24 5.69
C THR A 35 -10.40 6.70 6.38
N VAL A 36 -9.82 7.52 7.25
CA VAL A 36 -8.72 7.12 8.15
C VAL A 36 -9.12 5.96 9.07
N GLU A 37 -10.38 5.89 9.47
CA GLU A 37 -10.91 4.81 10.31
C GLU A 37 -10.89 3.46 9.59
N GLN A 38 -11.23 3.45 8.29
CA GLN A 38 -11.13 2.25 7.46
C GLN A 38 -9.66 1.85 7.23
N ALA A 39 -8.78 2.82 6.98
CA ALA A 39 -7.35 2.56 6.86
C ALA A 39 -6.75 1.95 8.15
N ASN A 40 -7.16 2.44 9.31
CA ASN A 40 -6.75 1.91 10.62
C ASN A 40 -7.31 0.52 10.92
N THR A 41 -8.37 0.10 10.25
CA THR A 41 -8.92 -1.26 10.39
C THR A 41 -8.20 -2.23 9.47
N VAL A 42 -8.00 -1.86 8.20
CA VAL A 42 -7.41 -2.74 7.18
C VAL A 42 -5.89 -2.86 7.32
N GLY A 43 -5.21 -1.76 7.63
CA GLY A 43 -3.76 -1.69 7.73
C GLY A 43 -3.16 -2.73 8.69
N PRO A 44 -3.61 -2.77 9.97
CA PRO A 44 -3.11 -3.76 10.93
C PRO A 44 -3.41 -5.21 10.53
N ALA A 45 -4.56 -5.47 9.89
CA ALA A 45 -4.92 -6.81 9.43
C ALA A 45 -3.96 -7.32 8.35
N ILE A 46 -3.62 -6.47 7.37
CA ILE A 46 -2.63 -6.81 6.34
C ILE A 46 -1.25 -7.02 6.95
N ALA A 47 -0.80 -6.09 7.81
CA ALA A 47 0.51 -6.19 8.46
C ALA A 47 0.62 -7.47 9.31
N GLY A 48 -0.41 -7.78 10.10
CA GLY A 48 -0.48 -9.00 10.90
C GLY A 48 -0.43 -10.27 10.06
N GLY A 49 -1.14 -10.30 8.92
CA GLY A 49 -1.11 -11.43 7.99
C GLY A 49 0.28 -11.65 7.38
N LEU A 50 0.97 -10.59 6.99
CA LEU A 50 2.35 -10.67 6.47
C LEU A 50 3.33 -11.14 7.54
N ILE A 51 3.19 -10.68 8.78
CA ILE A 51 4.01 -11.15 9.91
C ILE A 51 3.77 -12.63 10.16
N LEU A 52 2.52 -13.10 10.15
CA LEU A 52 2.19 -14.51 10.29
C LEU A 52 2.78 -15.37 9.17
N LEU A 53 2.69 -14.93 7.92
CA LEU A 53 3.31 -15.60 6.78
C LEU A 53 4.84 -15.67 6.92
N ALA A 54 5.47 -14.57 7.34
CA ALA A 54 6.91 -14.53 7.59
C ALA A 54 7.30 -15.48 8.74
N ALA A 55 6.52 -15.50 9.82
CA ALA A 55 6.73 -16.40 10.95
C ALA A 55 6.57 -17.87 10.55
N MET A 56 5.55 -18.21 9.75
CA MET A 56 5.40 -19.58 9.22
C MET A 56 6.59 -19.98 8.35
N ARG A 57 7.14 -19.07 7.53
CA ARG A 57 8.36 -19.35 6.76
C ARG A 57 9.60 -19.60 7.62
N LEU A 58 9.68 -19.01 8.81
CA LEU A 58 10.76 -19.25 9.76
C LEU A 58 10.57 -20.55 10.56
N LEU A 59 9.32 -20.90 10.85
CA LEU A 59 8.98 -22.09 11.65
C LEU A 59 8.90 -23.39 10.85
N ILE A 60 8.67 -23.32 9.54
CA ILE A 60 8.73 -24.50 8.68
C ILE A 60 10.20 -24.72 8.31
N PRO A 61 10.88 -25.73 8.89
CA PRO A 61 12.22 -26.07 8.45
C PRO A 61 12.14 -26.40 6.97
N LYS A 62 12.98 -25.74 6.17
CA LYS A 62 13.23 -26.17 4.80
C LYS A 62 13.88 -27.54 4.95
N ASN A 63 13.15 -28.62 4.71
CA ASN A 63 13.75 -29.93 4.53
C ASN A 63 14.79 -29.72 3.41
N ARG A 64 16.06 -29.65 3.80
CA ARG A 64 17.16 -29.85 2.87
C ARG A 64 17.09 -31.35 2.62
N GLU A 65 16.28 -31.71 1.63
CA GLU A 65 16.55 -32.94 0.90
C GLU A 65 17.88 -32.66 0.21
N ASP A 66 18.93 -33.20 0.82
CA ASP A 66 20.27 -33.21 0.27
C ASP A 66 20.23 -33.99 -1.06
N GLU A 67 20.59 -33.31 -2.16
CA GLU A 67 21.04 -33.90 -3.42
C GLU A 67 22.43 -33.34 -3.76
#